data_AF-A0A2V9EYS7-F1
#
_entry.id   AF-A0A2V9EYS7-F1
#
_cell.length_a   1.000
_cell.length_b   1.000
_cell.length_c   1.000
_cell.angle_alpha   90.00
_cell.angle_beta   90.00
_cell.angle_gamma   90.00
#
_symmetry.space_group_name_H-M   'P 1'
#
loop_
_entity.id
_entity.type
_entity.pdbx_description
1 polymer ?
#
loop_
_entity_poly.entity_id
_entity_poly.type
_entity_poly.pdbx_seq_one_letter_code
_entity_poly.pdbx_strand_id
1 'polypeptide(L)'
;MQEFYVNVTRKIRSPLPNDSARLVVSSYSIWCMETTPVELSVAFRIEDESRIGFWDALIIAAAAKSGAARVLSENLNSGQKIAGLRIENPFAAVP
;
A
#
# COMPACT_ATOMS: atom_id res chain seq x y z
N MET A 1 5.14 -5.54 1.66
CA MET A 1 5.76 -6.82 1.21
C MET A 1 5.51 -8.00 2.14
N GLN A 2 5.49 -7.83 3.48
CA GLN A 2 5.29 -8.98 4.39
C GLN A 2 3.92 -9.63 4.19
N GLU A 3 2.86 -8.84 4.02
CA GLU A 3 1.51 -9.35 3.78
C GLU A 3 1.43 -10.21 2.51
N PHE A 4 1.97 -9.72 1.40
CA PHE A 4 2.05 -10.47 0.14
C PHE A 4 2.69 -11.85 0.37
N TYR A 5 3.87 -11.90 1.01
CA TYR A 5 4.57 -13.16 1.29
C TYR A 5 3.72 -14.13 2.10
N VAL A 6 3.08 -13.65 3.17
CA VAL A 6 2.19 -14.48 4.01
C VAL A 6 0.99 -14.99 3.20
N ASN A 7 0.36 -14.14 2.39
CA ASN A 7 -0.83 -14.51 1.63
C ASN A 7 -0.50 -15.56 0.57
N VAL A 8 0.56 -15.36 -0.23
CA VAL A 8 0.90 -16.29 -1.33
C VAL A 8 1.49 -17.62 -0.87
N THR A 9 2.07 -17.69 0.34
CA THR A 9 2.63 -18.94 0.89
C THR A 9 1.65 -19.71 1.77
N ARG A 10 0.50 -19.12 2.16
CA ARG A 10 -0.41 -19.75 3.14
C ARG A 10 -1.90 -19.65 2.83
N LYS A 11 -2.37 -18.56 2.22
CA LYS A 11 -3.81 -18.23 2.17
C LYS A 11 -4.47 -18.50 0.83
N ILE A 12 -3.70 -18.56 -0.25
CA ILE A 12 -4.22 -18.85 -1.60
C ILE A 12 -4.46 -20.35 -1.81
N ARG A 13 -5.37 -20.69 -2.74
CA ARG A 13 -5.78 -22.09 -3.01
C ARG A 13 -4.62 -23.04 -3.33
N SER A 14 -3.58 -22.54 -4.00
CA SER A 14 -2.35 -23.29 -4.28
C SER A 14 -1.15 -22.44 -3.85
N PRO A 15 -0.64 -22.66 -2.63
CA PRO A 15 0.46 -21.86 -2.10
C PRO A 15 1.73 -21.97 -2.93
N LEU A 16 2.43 -20.84 -3.08
CA LEU A 16 3.75 -20.81 -3.72
C LEU A 16 4.82 -21.41 -2.78
N PRO A 17 5.85 -22.08 -3.35
CA PRO A 17 7.06 -22.41 -2.61
C PRO A 17 7.73 -21.16 -2.04
N ASN A 18 8.31 -21.28 -0.85
CA ASN A 18 8.94 -20.15 -0.14
C ASN A 18 10.00 -19.44 -0.99
N ASP A 19 10.82 -20.18 -1.75
CA ASP A 19 11.89 -19.60 -2.55
C ASP A 19 11.35 -18.75 -3.70
N SER A 20 10.32 -19.22 -4.40
CA SER A 20 9.63 -18.45 -5.44
C SER A 20 8.99 -17.18 -4.87
N ALA A 21 8.33 -17.27 -3.70
CA ALA A 21 7.74 -16.11 -3.05
C ALA A 21 8.80 -15.07 -2.62
N ARG A 22 9.96 -15.52 -2.13
CA ARG A 22 11.09 -14.65 -1.76
C ARG A 22 11.69 -13.92 -2.96
N LEU A 23 11.80 -14.59 -4.11
CA LEU A 23 12.26 -13.96 -5.35
C LEU A 23 11.34 -12.82 -5.79
N VAL A 24 10.03 -13.01 -5.68
CA VAL A 24 9.05 -11.95 -6.00
C VAL A 24 9.18 -10.78 -5.03
N VAL A 25 9.29 -11.04 -3.72
CA VAL A 25 9.52 -9.98 -2.72
C VAL A 25 10.81 -9.21 -3.00
N SER A 26 11.90 -9.92 -3.32
CA SER A 26 13.18 -9.30 -3.67
C SER A 26 13.06 -8.42 -4.91
N SER A 27 12.32 -8.87 -5.92
CA SER A 27 12.12 -8.14 -7.18
C SER A 27 11.40 -6.80 -6.97
N TYR A 28 10.49 -6.73 -6.00
CA TYR A 28 9.79 -5.50 -5.67
C TYR A 28 10.51 -4.61 -4.66
N SER A 29 11.62 -5.06 -4.07
CA SER A 29 12.33 -4.30 -3.03
C SER A 29 12.91 -2.98 -3.56
N ILE A 30 13.16 -2.87 -4.87
CA ILE A 30 13.59 -1.63 -5.53
C ILE A 30 12.55 -0.50 -5.45
N TRP A 31 11.29 -0.81 -5.20
CA TRP A 31 10.20 0.17 -5.05
C TRP A 31 9.88 0.47 -3.58
N CYS A 32 10.54 -0.20 -2.64
CA CYS A 32 10.37 0.10 -1.22
C CYS A 32 11.05 1.43 -0.90
N MET A 33 10.28 2.34 -0.28
CA MET A 33 10.81 3.57 0.27
C MET A 33 11.00 3.43 1.77
N GLU A 34 12.05 4.06 2.28
CA GLU A 34 12.27 4.17 3.70
C GLU A 34 11.28 5.14 4.33
N THR A 35 10.58 4.67 5.35
CA THR A 35 9.75 5.48 6.24
C THR A 35 10.64 6.16 7.26
N THR A 36 10.74 7.48 7.20
CA THR A 36 11.47 8.29 8.18
C THR A 36 10.49 8.85 9.23
N PRO A 37 10.97 9.45 10.33
CA PRO A 37 10.10 10.12 11.30
C PRO A 37 9.20 11.19 10.70
N VAL A 38 9.60 11.83 9.61
CA VAL A 38 8.77 12.80 8.87
C VAL A 38 7.53 12.13 8.30
N GLU A 39 7.67 10.95 7.69
CA GLU A 39 6.52 10.21 7.16
C GLU A 39 5.59 9.69 8.26
N LEU A 40 6.13 9.36 9.44
CA LEU A 40 5.30 9.01 10.60
C LEU A 40 4.44 10.19 11.04
N SER A 41 5.02 11.39 11.16
CA SER A 41 4.26 12.60 11.51
C SER A 41 3.20 12.95 10.46
N VAL A 42 3.53 12.79 9.18
CA VAL A 42 2.55 13.00 8.08
C VAL A 42 1.44 11.96 8.15
N ALA A 43 1.76 10.70 8.43
CA ALA A 43 0.79 9.62 8.57
C ALA A 43 -0.20 9.89 9.71
N PHE A 44 0.26 10.33 10.89
CA PHE A 44 -0.64 10.70 12.00
C PHE A 44 -1.63 11.78 11.59
N ARG A 45 -1.16 12.83 10.90
CA ARG A 45 -2.05 13.89 10.41
C ARG A 45 -3.07 13.35 9.40
N ILE A 46 -2.64 12.51 8.46
CA ILE A 46 -3.53 11.92 7.44
C ILE A 46 -4.57 10.99 8.09
N GLU A 47 -4.17 10.20 9.07
CA GLU A 47 -5.04 9.33 9.87
C GLU A 47 -6.17 10.16 10.50
N ASP A 48 -5.81 11.25 11.21
CA ASP A 48 -6.77 12.13 11.86
C ASP A 48 -7.70 12.83 10.87
N GLU A 49 -7.14 13.43 9.80
CA GLU A 49 -7.89 14.21 8.82
C GLU A 49 -8.81 13.34 7.95
N SER A 50 -8.37 12.14 7.60
CA SER A 50 -9.07 11.26 6.65
C SER A 50 -9.86 10.15 7.33
N ARG A 51 -9.68 9.96 8.64
CA ARG A 51 -10.33 8.91 9.46
C ARG A 51 -10.13 7.51 8.87
N ILE A 52 -8.90 7.21 8.47
CA ILE A 52 -8.47 5.90 7.97
C ILE A 52 -7.53 5.24 8.97
N GLY A 53 -7.29 3.94 8.86
CA GLY A 53 -6.34 3.27 9.75
C GLY A 53 -4.91 3.78 9.56
N PHE A 54 -4.12 3.82 10.65
CA PHE A 54 -2.72 4.23 10.62
C PHE A 54 -1.89 3.62 9.48
N TRP A 55 -2.04 2.32 9.19
CA TRP A 55 -1.28 1.66 8.12
C TRP A 55 -1.65 2.19 6.72
N ASP A 56 -2.92 2.47 6.47
CA ASP A 56 -3.35 3.11 5.22
C ASP A 56 -2.80 4.54 5.16
N ALA A 57 -2.89 5.29 6.25
CA ALA A 57 -2.32 6.64 6.32
C ALA A 57 -0.81 6.66 6.07
N LEU A 58 -0.08 5.65 6.56
CA LEU A 58 1.35 5.51 6.32
C LEU A 58 1.66 5.20 4.86
N ILE A 59 0.86 4.37 4.20
CA ILE A 59 0.96 4.11 2.75
C ILE A 59 0.72 5.41 1.97
N ILE A 60 -0.30 6.20 2.34
CA ILE A 60 -0.56 7.49 1.69
C ILE A 60 0.61 8.46 1.90
N ALA A 61 1.16 8.55 3.11
CA ALA A 61 2.31 9.41 3.41
C ALA A 61 3.53 9.03 2.55
N ALA A 62 3.84 7.74 2.45
CA ALA A 62 4.92 7.24 1.59
C ALA A 62 4.65 7.51 0.10
N ALA A 63 3.41 7.32 -0.36
CA ALA A 63 3.02 7.63 -1.73
C ALA A 63 3.15 9.13 -2.04
N ALA A 64 2.75 10.01 -1.11
CA ALA A 64 2.94 11.45 -1.24
C ALA A 64 4.42 11.82 -1.36
N LYS A 65 5.28 11.24 -0.50
CA LYS A 65 6.75 11.41 -0.56
C LYS A 65 7.33 10.99 -1.90
N SER A 66 6.81 9.91 -2.49
CA SER A 66 7.25 9.41 -3.80
C SER A 66 6.88 10.31 -4.99
N GLY A 67 6.03 11.33 -4.78
CA GLY A 67 5.46 12.13 -5.86
C GLY A 67 4.37 11.40 -6.65
N ALA A 68 3.78 10.33 -6.10
CA ALA A 68 2.71 9.61 -6.75
C ALA A 68 1.46 10.50 -6.87
N ALA A 69 0.77 10.41 -8.02
CA ALA A 69 -0.50 11.09 -8.23
C ALA A 69 -1.70 10.25 -7.78
N ARG A 70 -1.51 8.93 -7.63
CA ARG A 70 -2.59 7.95 -7.43
C ARG A 70 -2.14 6.84 -6.49
N VAL A 71 -3.08 6.31 -5.71
CA VAL A 71 -2.92 5.11 -4.88
C VAL A 71 -3.99 4.11 -5.25
N LEU A 72 -3.58 2.89 -5.57
CA LEU A 72 -4.49 1.78 -5.81
C LEU A 72 -4.84 1.14 -4.46
N SER A 73 -6.13 1.03 -4.16
CA SER A 73 -6.59 0.40 -2.91
C SER A 73 -7.97 -0.23 -3.07
N GLU A 74 -8.12 -1.42 -2.49
CA GLU A 74 -9.39 -2.15 -2.41
C GLU A 74 -10.25 -1.67 -1.24
N ASN A 75 -9.60 -1.24 -0.15
CA ASN A 75 -10.25 -0.95 1.13
C ASN A 75 -10.63 0.52 1.28
N LEU A 76 -9.90 1.42 0.61
CA LEU A 76 -10.17 2.85 0.64
C LEU A 76 -11.22 3.24 -0.40
N ASN A 77 -12.00 4.29 -0.11
CA ASN A 77 -13.08 4.70 -1.01
C ASN A 77 -12.52 5.17 -2.36
N SER A 78 -12.91 4.50 -3.44
CA SER A 78 -12.53 4.88 -4.80
C SER A 78 -13.05 6.28 -5.14
N GLY A 79 -12.22 7.11 -5.77
CA GLY A 79 -12.55 8.48 -6.16
C GLY A 79 -12.29 9.53 -5.07
N GLN A 80 -12.02 9.13 -3.82
CA GLN A 80 -11.62 10.09 -2.78
C GLN A 80 -10.22 10.65 -3.06
N LYS A 81 -9.95 11.85 -2.52
CA LYS A 81 -8.62 12.46 -2.54
C LYS A 81 -8.09 12.57 -1.11
N ILE A 82 -6.88 12.06 -0.87
CA ILE A 82 -6.19 12.14 0.42
C ILE A 82 -4.80 12.70 0.19
N ALA A 83 -4.42 13.74 0.94
CA ALA A 83 -3.12 14.42 0.79
C ALA A 83 -2.78 14.81 -0.66
N GLY A 84 -3.78 15.10 -1.48
CA GLY A 84 -3.63 15.41 -2.91
C GLY A 84 -3.59 14.19 -3.85
N LEU A 85 -3.48 12.98 -3.33
CA LEU A 85 -3.47 11.73 -4.10
C LEU A 85 -4.89 11.25 -4.38
N ARG A 86 -5.14 10.75 -5.59
CA ARG A 86 -6.41 10.13 -5.96
C ARG A 86 -6.40 8.65 -5.59
N ILE A 87 -7.42 8.20 -4.87
CA ILE A 87 -7.61 6.78 -4.59
C ILE A 87 -8.40 6.14 -5.74
N GLU A 88 -7.91 5.03 -6.26
CA GLU A 88 -8.56 4.26 -7.31
C GLU A 88 -8.65 2.80 -6.89
N ASN A 89 -9.83 2.20 -7.00
CA ASN A 89 -9.98 0.77 -6.80
C ASN A 89 -9.56 0.03 -8.10
N PRO A 90 -8.54 -0.84 -8.06
CA PRO A 90 -8.01 -1.50 -9.25
C PRO A 90 -8.99 -2.50 -9.90
N PHE A 91 -10.03 -2.92 -9.17
CA PHE A 91 -11.06 -3.85 -9.64
C PHE A 91 -12.35 -3.15 -10.09
N ALA A 92 -12.45 -1.82 -9.96
CA ALA A 92 -13.66 -1.09 -10.34
C ALA A 92 -13.96 -1.11 -11.84
N ALA A 93 -12.98 -1.43 -12.69
CA ALA A 93 -13.13 -1.55 -14.14
C ALA A 93 -13.24 -3.01 -14.62
N VAL A 94 -13.27 -4.00 -13.72
CA VAL A 94 -13.39 -5.41 -14.07
C VAL A 94 -14.89 -5.77 -14.09
N PRO A 95 -15.48 -6.11 -15.27
CA PRO A 95 -16.86 -6.56 -15.37
C PRO A 95 -17.11 -7.92 -14.72
#